data_AF-A0A2H6HAC1-F1
#
_entry.id   AF-A0A2H6HAC1-F1
#
_cell.length_a   1.000
_cell.length_b   1.000
_cell.length_c   1.000
_cell.angle_alpha   90.00
_cell.angle_beta   90.00
_cell.angle_gamma   90.00
#
_symmetry.space_group_name_H-M   'P 1'
#
loop_
_entity.id
_entity.type
_entity.pdbx_description
1 polymer ?
#
loop_
_entity_poly.entity_id
_entity_poly.type
_entity_poly.pdbx_seq_one_letter_code
_entity_poly.pdbx_strand_id
1 'polypeptide(L)'
;MNPRRHEDRTTLIPGTSGAPKLGFSSVKHIDVALKPTRQRRLQSLDEIGKVSGRVRLIGAPGSGKTTALVQASRQSQETSYSSLADLSESAWRFRPQLPHLLELMRRGHDGSTSDKSHTIPSVCIFDGLSEVPREMIPPLIDALDQFALKYPRTIVATADLPIQRPEFSDRWALAVVGRVIGSGLGQSPTRSLLRILSEQESPDTSATMTSAQLIDKVLRERFNLLPESLDELGELAAASLSEDGRTILPVSQAVALHPSATKSALEVGLLRARQGYIHFNWRLAQDYLAARRLARDRRRWSQLSFSRLTHRGSHFEPLAIMRELLATKGQRDQLLRRVFDWNYRAAAYATRRQGRESGSAASRELEAVLIAMLAQRVHDEFESTAESALSTLKATSHPLAQRLQRAANMKEQQDALDDYVGPSPSEWYSRWQQVVTGSPAVAHDDLVAELENRDSILAWSASNVLSRSKVPPQACGALITLANQGSSPTTRWRAVHALGRTPRPAAIEALRERLLEDPDKWVQRGAIRSLLEIGLVGTASIRRTLVETLQDDRTKMVIAEKRDLLVELIRASVPSDEDEDPQWLEQLAAVLGSFWAAERDPYRRETLERTAGTLSRLSEKAAETEAP
;
A
#
# COMPACT_ATOMS: atom_id res chain seq x y z
N MET A 1 -76.30 11.20 7.59
CA MET A 1 -76.11 12.47 8.31
C MET A 1 -74.66 12.58 8.72
N ASN A 2 -73.99 13.62 8.23
CA ASN A 2 -72.61 13.99 8.50
C ASN A 2 -72.55 14.73 9.85
N PRO A 3 -71.46 14.63 10.63
CA PRO A 3 -70.62 15.83 10.69
C PRO A 3 -69.10 15.58 10.78
N ARG A 4 -68.41 16.37 9.96
CA ARG A 4 -67.08 17.02 10.11
C ARG A 4 -66.52 17.10 11.53
N ARG A 5 -65.19 16.94 11.67
CA ARG A 5 -64.20 17.82 12.37
C ARG A 5 -62.80 17.24 12.12
N HIS A 6 -61.99 17.90 11.31
CA HIS A 6 -60.94 18.88 11.63
C HIS A 6 -59.57 18.31 11.23
N GLU A 7 -59.13 18.76 10.06
CA GLU A 7 -57.74 18.79 9.64
C GLU A 7 -56.94 19.65 10.62
N ASP A 8 -55.81 19.14 11.09
CA ASP A 8 -54.75 19.99 11.64
C ASP A 8 -53.45 19.73 10.87
N ARG A 9 -52.96 20.83 10.33
CA ARG A 9 -51.76 20.96 9.50
C ARG A 9 -50.52 20.73 10.36
N THR A 10 -49.75 19.69 10.06
CA THR A 10 -48.35 19.62 10.48
C THR A 10 -47.48 20.13 9.35
N THR A 11 -46.88 21.28 9.60
CA THR A 11 -45.87 21.97 8.81
C THR A 11 -44.67 21.07 8.54
N LEU A 12 -44.51 20.63 7.30
CA LEU A 12 -43.29 20.04 6.78
C LEU A 12 -42.23 21.15 6.65
N ILE A 13 -41.23 21.12 7.54
CA ILE A 13 -39.99 21.87 7.37
C ILE A 13 -39.15 21.11 6.31
N PRO A 14 -38.75 21.74 5.20
CA PRO A 14 -37.85 21.11 4.25
C PRO A 14 -36.45 21.07 4.86
N GLY A 15 -36.04 19.89 5.34
CA GLY A 15 -34.67 19.61 5.75
C GLY A 15 -33.74 19.71 4.54
N THR A 16 -32.93 20.75 4.51
CA THR A 16 -31.84 20.95 3.55
C THR A 16 -30.81 19.85 3.72
N SER A 17 -30.85 18.82 2.86
CA SER A 17 -29.77 17.83 2.73
C SER A 17 -28.59 18.45 1.99
N GLY A 18 -27.85 19.33 2.68
CA GLY A 18 -26.54 19.80 2.24
C GLY A 18 -25.47 18.89 2.81
N ALA A 19 -25.16 17.78 2.14
CA ALA A 19 -23.96 17.04 2.44
C ALA A 19 -22.74 17.93 2.13
N PRO A 20 -21.80 18.14 3.07
CA PRO A 20 -20.60 18.90 2.77
C PRO A 20 -19.80 18.15 1.70
N LYS A 21 -19.53 18.82 0.58
CA LYS A 21 -18.54 18.35 -0.39
C LYS A 21 -17.19 18.42 0.30
N LEU A 22 -16.64 17.27 0.69
CA LEU A 22 -15.24 17.12 1.10
C LEU A 22 -14.36 17.71 -0.01
N GLY A 23 -13.85 18.91 0.23
CA GLY A 23 -12.91 19.61 -0.64
C GLY A 23 -11.52 19.05 -0.41
N PHE A 24 -11.20 17.93 -1.05
CA PHE A 24 -9.82 17.46 -1.11
C PHE A 24 -8.95 18.56 -1.75
N SER A 25 -7.86 18.91 -1.06
CA SER A 25 -6.86 19.85 -1.55
C SER A 25 -6.41 19.44 -2.95
N SER A 26 -6.33 20.43 -3.85
CA SER A 26 -6.17 20.22 -5.28
C SER A 26 -4.77 19.66 -5.62
N VAL A 27 -4.63 18.34 -5.66
CA VAL A 27 -3.57 17.70 -6.43
C VAL A 27 -3.83 18.03 -7.90
N LYS A 28 -2.94 18.79 -8.54
CA LYS A 28 -3.01 19.05 -9.99
C LYS A 28 -2.79 17.73 -10.73
N HIS A 29 -3.87 17.01 -11.01
CA HIS A 29 -3.85 15.87 -11.92
C HIS A 29 -3.54 16.35 -13.33
N ILE A 30 -2.35 16.00 -13.83
CA ILE A 30 -1.96 16.19 -15.24
C ILE A 30 -2.10 14.84 -15.93
N ASP A 31 -3.26 14.61 -16.54
CA ASP A 31 -3.47 13.44 -17.39
C ASP A 31 -2.77 13.63 -18.73
N VAL A 32 -1.75 12.81 -19.00
CA VAL A 32 -1.10 12.73 -20.32
C VAL A 32 -1.90 11.74 -21.17
N ALA A 33 -3.09 12.16 -21.62
CA ALA A 33 -3.90 11.41 -22.58
C ALA A 33 -3.99 12.13 -23.93
N LEU A 34 -3.90 11.37 -25.02
CA LEU A 34 -3.96 11.84 -26.41
C LEU A 34 -5.43 12.16 -26.84
N LYS A 35 -6.03 13.22 -26.24
CA LYS A 35 -7.17 14.14 -26.60
C LYS A 35 -8.44 13.67 -27.36
N PRO A 36 -9.61 14.40 -27.30
CA PRO A 36 -9.81 15.84 -26.99
C PRO A 36 -10.89 16.12 -25.89
N THR A 37 -10.84 17.14 -25.02
CA THR A 37 -10.72 18.61 -25.24
C THR A 37 -10.21 19.33 -23.98
N ARG A 38 -9.48 20.45 -24.17
CA ARG A 38 -9.04 21.48 -23.20
C ARG A 38 -8.41 21.05 -21.85
N GLN A 39 -7.35 20.24 -21.91
CA GLN A 39 -6.22 20.31 -20.96
C GLN A 39 -4.94 20.74 -21.73
N ARG A 40 -4.08 21.54 -21.10
CA ARG A 40 -2.74 21.89 -21.63
C ARG A 40 -1.92 20.60 -21.69
N ARG A 41 -1.53 20.16 -22.89
CA ARG A 41 -0.56 19.08 -23.09
C ARG A 41 0.80 19.63 -22.66
N LEU A 42 1.33 19.15 -21.54
CA LEU A 42 2.78 19.14 -21.35
C LEU A 42 3.26 17.91 -22.14
N GLN A 43 3.99 18.13 -23.23
CA GLN A 43 4.37 17.10 -24.21
C GLN A 43 5.63 16.33 -23.80
N SER A 44 6.39 16.82 -22.83
CA SER A 44 7.61 16.16 -22.34
C SER A 44 7.79 16.28 -20.82
N LEU A 45 8.51 15.32 -20.24
CA LEU A 45 8.92 15.35 -18.83
C LEU A 45 9.75 16.60 -18.49
N ASP A 46 10.46 17.15 -19.47
CA ASP A 46 11.22 18.40 -19.36
C ASP A 46 10.30 19.60 -19.11
N GLU A 47 9.16 19.71 -19.80
CA GLU A 47 8.21 20.80 -19.58
C GLU A 47 7.55 20.73 -18.18
N ILE A 48 7.19 19.52 -17.74
CA ILE A 48 6.66 19.30 -16.38
C ILE A 48 7.73 19.66 -15.33
N GLY A 49 8.96 19.21 -15.57
CA GLY A 49 10.10 19.46 -14.70
C GLY A 49 10.49 20.93 -14.63
N LYS A 50 10.43 21.69 -15.73
CA LYS A 50 10.73 23.14 -15.74
C LYS A 50 9.79 23.95 -14.86
N VAL A 51 8.54 23.49 -14.68
CA VAL A 51 7.56 24.17 -13.84
C VAL A 51 7.67 23.77 -12.37
N SER A 52 7.99 22.51 -12.09
CA SER A 52 7.91 21.93 -10.74
C SER A 52 9.28 21.71 -10.07
N GLY A 53 10.35 21.63 -10.84
CA GLY A 53 11.68 21.17 -10.43
C GLY A 53 11.75 19.68 -10.06
N ARG A 54 10.61 19.02 -9.84
CA ARG A 54 10.52 17.67 -9.28
C ARG A 54 9.37 16.91 -9.93
N VAL A 55 9.65 15.73 -10.46
CA VAL A 55 8.67 14.91 -11.14
C VAL A 55 8.67 13.50 -10.57
N ARG A 56 7.49 13.04 -10.17
CA ARG A 56 7.24 11.65 -9.82
C ARG A 56 6.50 10.99 -10.96
N LEU A 57 7.13 10.01 -11.59
CA LEU A 57 6.58 9.21 -12.67
C LEU A 57 5.98 7.91 -12.13
N ILE A 58 4.66 7.78 -12.13
CA ILE A 58 3.96 6.57 -11.70
C ILE A 58 3.44 5.76 -12.89
N GLY A 59 3.30 4.46 -12.71
CA GLY A 59 2.79 3.56 -13.75
C GLY A 59 2.86 2.11 -13.32
N ALA A 60 2.02 1.27 -13.91
CA ALA A 60 1.99 -0.16 -13.62
C ALA A 60 3.37 -0.82 -13.82
N PRO A 61 3.64 -1.98 -13.18
CA PRO A 61 4.79 -2.80 -13.53
C PRO A 61 4.83 -3.06 -15.04
N GLY A 62 6.01 -2.90 -15.66
CA GLY A 62 6.15 -3.07 -17.12
C GLY A 62 5.55 -1.95 -17.99
N SER A 63 4.97 -0.87 -17.41
CA SER A 63 4.36 0.21 -18.20
C SER A 63 5.36 1.08 -18.99
N GLY A 64 6.65 0.81 -18.89
CA GLY A 64 7.68 1.56 -19.61
C GLY A 64 8.20 2.81 -18.89
N LYS A 65 7.99 2.96 -17.58
CA LYS A 65 8.51 4.08 -16.78
C LYS A 65 10.00 4.35 -17.01
N THR A 66 10.84 3.32 -16.86
CA THR A 66 12.28 3.40 -17.13
C THR A 66 12.57 3.90 -18.54
N THR A 67 11.87 3.40 -19.55
CA THR A 67 12.04 3.86 -20.94
C THR A 67 11.63 5.32 -21.10
N ALA A 68 10.50 5.73 -20.51
CA ALA A 68 10.04 7.11 -20.56
C ALA A 68 11.06 8.06 -19.90
N LEU A 69 11.62 7.65 -18.75
CA LEU A 69 12.70 8.39 -18.09
C LEU A 69 13.97 8.45 -18.95
N VAL A 70 14.44 7.32 -19.48
CA VAL A 70 15.63 7.27 -20.35
C VAL A 70 15.43 8.10 -21.62
N GLN A 71 14.24 8.09 -22.20
CA GLN A 71 13.90 8.92 -23.36
C GLN A 71 13.94 10.41 -23.00
N ALA A 72 13.34 10.79 -21.88
CA ALA A 72 13.43 12.16 -21.37
C ALA A 72 14.89 12.58 -21.12
N SER A 73 15.71 11.69 -20.55
CA SER A 73 17.15 11.91 -20.34
C SER A 73 17.91 12.18 -21.63
N ARG A 74 17.56 11.47 -22.70
CA ARG A 74 18.21 11.63 -24.02
C ARG A 74 17.76 12.90 -24.72
N GLN A 75 16.47 13.20 -24.68
CA GLN A 75 15.94 14.46 -25.20
C GLN A 75 16.54 15.66 -24.46
N SER A 76 16.74 15.53 -23.14
CA SER A 76 17.38 16.59 -22.37
C SER A 76 18.87 16.71 -22.71
N GLN A 77 19.59 15.65 -23.10
CA GLN A 77 21.02 15.75 -23.49
C GLN A 77 21.27 16.69 -24.67
N GLU A 78 20.26 16.93 -25.52
CA GLU A 78 20.36 17.89 -26.63
C GLU A 78 20.38 19.35 -26.13
N THR A 79 19.89 19.61 -24.91
CA THR A 79 19.65 20.98 -24.39
C THR A 79 20.14 21.19 -22.94
N SER A 80 20.59 20.15 -22.26
CA SER A 80 20.78 20.07 -20.80
C SER A 80 21.68 18.89 -20.41
N TYR A 81 22.31 18.94 -19.23
CA TYR A 81 23.04 17.79 -18.71
C TYR A 81 22.06 16.75 -18.15
N SER A 82 22.28 15.44 -18.36
CA SER A 82 21.45 14.43 -17.71
C SER A 82 22.25 13.32 -17.04
N SER A 83 21.83 12.96 -15.84
CA SER A 83 22.36 11.83 -15.07
C SER A 83 21.23 10.86 -14.75
N LEU A 84 21.52 9.56 -14.91
CA LEU A 84 20.61 8.48 -14.55
C LEU A 84 21.24 7.70 -13.40
N ALA A 85 20.61 7.77 -12.24
CA ALA A 85 20.91 6.94 -11.09
C ALA A 85 19.87 5.82 -11.01
N ASP A 86 20.34 4.59 -11.16
CA ASP A 86 19.54 3.42 -10.82
C ASP A 86 19.57 3.25 -9.28
N LEU A 87 18.45 3.59 -8.63
CA LEU A 87 18.31 3.44 -7.18
C LEU A 87 18.30 1.99 -6.77
N SER A 88 17.88 1.09 -7.67
CA SER A 88 18.02 -0.33 -7.42
C SER A 88 19.53 -0.61 -7.25
N GLU A 89 20.36 -0.23 -8.24
CA GLU A 89 21.83 -0.34 -8.20
C GLU A 89 22.51 0.24 -6.97
N SER A 90 22.01 1.39 -6.53
CA SER A 90 22.64 2.17 -5.48
C SER A 90 22.15 1.79 -4.08
N ALA A 91 20.86 1.45 -3.92
CA ALA A 91 20.29 1.03 -2.64
C ALA A 91 20.96 -0.26 -2.13
N TRP A 92 21.45 -1.12 -3.03
CA TRP A 92 22.20 -2.33 -2.68
C TRP A 92 23.59 -2.04 -2.12
N ARG A 93 24.24 -0.96 -2.55
CA ARG A 93 25.62 -0.61 -2.14
C ARG A 93 25.68 0.13 -0.80
N PHE A 94 24.66 0.91 -0.46
CA PHE A 94 24.81 1.99 0.52
C PHE A 94 23.78 1.98 1.65
N ARG A 95 23.36 0.80 2.10
CA ARG A 95 22.38 0.69 3.19
C ARG A 95 22.74 1.37 4.53
N PRO A 96 23.92 2.00 4.73
CA PRO A 96 24.06 2.97 5.80
C PRO A 96 24.26 4.44 5.41
N GLN A 97 24.39 4.86 4.13
CA GLN A 97 24.70 6.27 3.85
C GLN A 97 23.94 6.86 2.66
N LEU A 98 22.71 7.31 2.91
CA LEU A 98 22.05 8.35 2.13
C LEU A 98 22.98 9.54 1.78
N PRO A 99 23.89 10.00 2.68
CA PRO A 99 24.94 10.96 2.34
C PRO A 99 25.83 10.54 1.18
N HIS A 100 26.09 9.24 0.99
CA HIS A 100 26.90 8.76 -0.13
C HIS A 100 26.12 8.81 -1.45
N LEU A 101 24.82 8.50 -1.44
CA LEU A 101 23.96 8.71 -2.61
C LEU A 101 23.94 10.19 -2.98
N LEU A 102 23.77 11.08 -2.00
CA LEU A 102 23.86 12.53 -2.16
C LEU A 102 25.22 12.98 -2.70
N GLU A 103 26.31 12.38 -2.24
CA GLU A 103 27.65 12.66 -2.74
C GLU A 103 27.85 12.15 -4.17
N LEU A 104 27.31 11.00 -4.55
CA LEU A 104 27.32 10.53 -5.94
C LEU A 104 26.50 11.46 -6.85
N MET A 105 25.34 11.91 -6.38
CA MET A 105 24.53 12.93 -7.08
C MET A 105 25.31 14.23 -7.24
N ARG A 106 25.98 14.67 -6.17
CA ARG A 106 26.83 15.85 -6.18
C ARG A 106 28.01 15.69 -7.13
N ARG A 107 28.71 14.56 -7.14
CA ARG A 107 29.83 14.30 -8.06
C ARG A 107 29.40 14.20 -9.51
N GLY A 108 28.21 13.64 -9.78
CA GLY A 108 27.63 13.66 -11.12
C GLY A 108 27.31 15.08 -11.60
N HIS A 109 26.85 15.95 -10.69
CA HIS A 109 26.61 17.35 -10.97
C HIS A 109 27.92 18.16 -11.11
N ASP A 110 28.85 18.00 -10.18
CA ASP A 110 30.11 18.74 -10.07
C ASP A 110 31.16 18.25 -11.09
N GLY A 111 31.14 16.98 -11.51
CA GLY A 111 32.05 16.46 -12.55
C GLY A 111 31.88 17.12 -13.93
N SER A 112 30.84 17.93 -14.10
CA SER A 112 30.54 18.77 -15.26
C SER A 112 31.20 20.17 -15.19
N THR A 113 31.82 20.54 -14.06
CA THR A 113 32.42 21.87 -13.83
C THR A 113 33.77 22.04 -14.54
N SER A 114 33.73 22.13 -15.87
CA SER A 114 34.45 23.26 -16.46
C SER A 114 33.63 24.51 -16.11
N ASP A 115 34.30 25.62 -15.77
CA ASP A 115 33.79 26.86 -15.14
C ASP A 115 32.58 27.55 -15.82
N LYS A 116 32.00 26.95 -16.86
CA LYS A 116 30.86 27.44 -17.65
C LYS A 116 29.54 26.68 -17.41
N SER A 117 29.49 25.67 -16.53
CA SER A 117 28.34 24.74 -16.45
C SER A 117 27.15 25.19 -15.59
N HIS A 118 27.26 26.23 -14.76
CA HIS A 118 26.17 26.66 -13.87
C HIS A 118 24.96 27.29 -14.59
N THR A 119 25.05 27.58 -15.90
CA THR A 119 23.95 28.17 -16.69
C THR A 119 23.03 27.15 -17.34
N ILE A 120 23.47 25.89 -17.47
CA ILE A 120 22.75 24.87 -18.22
C ILE A 120 21.81 24.10 -17.27
N PRO A 121 20.50 23.98 -17.57
CA PRO A 121 19.60 23.13 -16.79
C PRO A 121 20.11 21.68 -16.78
N SER A 122 19.82 20.96 -15.70
CA SER A 122 20.19 19.54 -15.62
C SER A 122 19.01 18.66 -15.23
N VAL A 123 19.01 17.40 -15.64
CA VAL A 123 17.98 16.42 -15.30
C VAL A 123 18.64 15.26 -14.56
N CYS A 124 18.24 15.04 -13.31
CA CYS A 124 18.68 13.91 -12.49
C CYS A 124 17.53 12.91 -12.37
N ILE A 125 17.75 11.70 -12.83
CA ILE A 125 16.74 10.66 -12.91
C ILE A 125 17.05 9.55 -11.92
N PHE A 126 16.05 9.16 -11.14
CA PHE A 126 16.12 8.13 -10.11
C PHE A 126 15.12 7.02 -10.43
N ASP A 127 15.59 5.96 -11.08
CA ASP A 127 14.74 4.80 -11.36
C ASP A 127 14.81 3.78 -10.22
N GLY A 128 13.78 2.95 -10.06
CA GLY A 128 13.78 1.87 -9.08
C GLY A 128 13.36 2.26 -7.66
N LEU A 129 12.65 3.38 -7.45
CA LEU A 129 12.15 3.76 -6.11
C LEU A 129 11.27 2.66 -5.48
N SER A 130 10.53 1.92 -6.31
CA SER A 130 9.72 0.78 -5.88
C SER A 130 10.52 -0.43 -5.39
N GLU A 131 11.82 -0.46 -5.68
CA GLU A 131 12.75 -1.52 -5.29
C GLU A 131 13.53 -1.15 -4.03
N VAL A 132 13.38 0.10 -3.57
CA VAL A 132 13.95 0.58 -2.31
C VAL A 132 13.11 0.04 -1.15
N PRO A 133 13.73 -0.51 -0.10
CA PRO A 133 13.02 -0.94 1.10
C PRO A 133 12.16 0.19 1.66
N ARG A 134 10.92 -0.11 2.08
CA ARG A 134 9.94 0.90 2.51
C ARG A 134 10.48 1.85 3.57
N GLU A 135 11.29 1.35 4.50
CA GLU A 135 11.93 2.16 5.55
C GLU A 135 12.94 3.21 5.04
N MET A 136 13.47 3.04 3.84
CA MET A 136 14.44 3.95 3.21
C MET A 136 13.77 4.95 2.27
N ILE A 137 12.53 4.71 1.87
CA ILE A 137 11.82 5.56 0.90
C ILE A 137 11.64 6.98 1.41
N PRO A 138 11.14 7.22 2.65
CA PRO A 138 11.01 8.58 3.12
C PRO A 138 12.30 9.40 3.21
N PRO A 139 13.39 8.91 3.86
CA PRO A 139 14.63 9.69 3.90
C PRO A 139 15.23 9.86 2.49
N LEU A 140 15.01 8.92 1.57
CA LEU A 140 15.41 9.09 0.18
C LEU A 140 14.62 10.21 -0.52
N ILE A 141 13.30 10.27 -0.37
CA ILE A 141 12.48 11.33 -0.98
C ILE A 141 12.87 12.70 -0.41
N ASP A 142 13.10 12.80 0.90
CA ASP A 142 13.58 14.02 1.54
C ASP A 142 14.94 14.45 0.97
N ALA A 143 15.90 13.54 0.85
CA ALA A 143 17.19 13.84 0.24
C ALA A 143 17.06 14.29 -1.23
N LEU A 144 16.19 13.67 -2.02
CA LEU A 144 15.91 14.09 -3.39
C LEU A 144 15.28 15.49 -3.43
N ASP A 145 14.42 15.80 -2.47
CA ASP A 145 13.78 17.10 -2.33
C ASP A 145 14.77 18.22 -1.94
N GLN A 146 15.63 17.95 -0.96
CA GLN A 146 16.71 18.83 -0.54
C GLN A 146 17.72 19.05 -1.67
N PHE A 147 18.02 18.01 -2.45
CA PHE A 147 18.85 18.12 -3.64
C PHE A 147 18.22 19.06 -4.67
N ALA A 148 16.93 18.91 -4.96
CA ALA A 148 16.21 19.82 -5.85
C ALA A 148 16.15 21.28 -5.31
N LEU A 149 16.07 21.49 -3.99
CA LEU A 149 16.14 22.83 -3.38
C LEU A 149 17.52 23.47 -3.56
N LYS A 150 18.58 22.69 -3.32
CA LYS A 150 19.97 23.15 -3.42
C LYS A 150 20.36 23.49 -4.85
N TYR A 151 19.80 22.76 -5.84
CA TYR A 151 20.10 22.92 -7.25
C TYR A 151 18.82 23.30 -8.03
N PRO A 152 18.34 24.56 -7.97
CA PRO A 152 17.04 24.98 -8.50
C PRO A 152 16.92 24.89 -10.04
N ARG A 153 18.05 24.72 -10.75
CA ARG A 153 18.09 24.47 -12.21
C ARG A 153 18.10 22.98 -12.57
N THR A 154 18.03 22.12 -11.57
CA THR A 154 18.05 20.66 -11.73
C THR A 154 16.64 20.10 -11.58
N ILE A 155 16.16 19.43 -12.62
CA ILE A 155 14.93 18.66 -12.60
C ILE A 155 15.24 17.31 -11.96
N VAL A 156 14.61 16.99 -10.84
CA VAL A 156 14.70 15.68 -10.20
C VAL A 156 13.50 14.84 -10.62
N ALA A 157 13.72 13.74 -11.34
CA ALA A 157 12.66 12.83 -11.76
C ALA A 157 12.84 11.45 -11.13
N THR A 158 11.77 10.83 -10.63
CA THR A 158 11.84 9.46 -10.12
C THR A 158 10.71 8.58 -10.63
N ALA A 159 10.97 7.29 -10.89
CA ALA A 159 9.95 6.31 -11.26
C ALA A 159 9.50 5.49 -10.06
N ASP A 160 8.18 5.32 -9.95
CA ASP A 160 7.55 4.63 -8.83
C ASP A 160 6.31 3.83 -9.26
N LEU A 161 5.79 3.03 -8.35
CA LEU A 161 4.52 2.32 -8.50
C LEU A 161 3.33 3.27 -8.33
N PRO A 162 2.14 2.90 -8.84
CA PRO A 162 0.92 3.68 -8.68
C PRO A 162 0.33 3.50 -7.28
N ILE A 163 1.14 3.73 -6.26
CA ILE A 163 0.80 3.64 -4.84
C ILE A 163 0.89 5.05 -4.27
N GLN A 164 -0.09 5.49 -3.49
CA GLN A 164 0.02 6.78 -2.82
C GLN A 164 1.14 6.73 -1.77
N ARG A 165 1.97 7.76 -1.78
CA ARG A 165 3.12 7.90 -0.90
C ARG A 165 3.04 9.26 -0.25
N PRO A 166 2.67 9.36 1.04
CA PRO A 166 2.53 10.65 1.72
C PRO A 166 3.88 11.37 1.85
N GLU A 167 4.99 10.67 1.62
CA GLU A 167 6.34 11.23 1.63
C GLU A 167 6.58 12.27 0.52
N PHE A 168 5.82 12.19 -0.58
CA PHE A 168 5.90 13.20 -1.64
C PHE A 168 5.07 14.43 -1.28
N SER A 169 5.74 15.55 -1.04
CA SER A 169 5.04 16.84 -0.85
C SER A 169 4.33 17.29 -2.13
N ASP A 170 3.39 18.23 -1.98
CA ASP A 170 2.74 19.00 -3.05
C ASP A 170 3.70 19.65 -4.07
N ARG A 171 4.97 19.85 -3.69
CA ARG A 171 6.06 20.30 -4.58
C ARG A 171 6.45 19.32 -5.68
N TRP A 172 6.04 18.05 -5.61
CA TRP A 172 6.32 17.07 -6.66
C TRP A 172 5.19 17.05 -7.69
N ALA A 173 5.53 17.30 -8.96
CA ALA A 173 4.58 17.06 -10.04
C ALA A 173 4.38 15.56 -10.26
N LEU A 174 3.13 15.13 -10.35
CA LEU A 174 2.78 13.75 -10.67
C LEU A 174 2.63 13.59 -12.19
N ALA A 175 3.37 12.66 -12.77
CA ALA A 175 3.22 12.22 -14.15
C ALA A 175 2.80 10.75 -14.18
N VAL A 176 1.79 10.41 -14.97
CA VAL A 176 1.30 9.03 -15.10
C VAL A 176 1.72 8.48 -16.46
N VAL A 177 2.44 7.36 -16.46
CA VAL A 177 2.72 6.60 -17.67
C VAL A 177 1.51 5.76 -18.00
N GLY A 178 0.69 6.25 -18.93
CA GLY A 178 -0.33 5.44 -19.58
C GLY A 178 0.30 4.26 -20.34
N ARG A 179 -0.49 3.23 -20.64
CA ARG A 179 -0.03 2.17 -21.54
C ARG A 179 0.30 2.79 -22.90
N VAL A 180 1.51 2.57 -23.38
CA VAL A 180 1.95 3.04 -24.70
C VAL A 180 1.25 2.19 -25.76
N ILE A 181 0.20 2.71 -26.38
CA ILE A 181 -0.45 2.08 -27.54
C ILE A 181 0.18 2.71 -28.79
N GLY A 182 1.17 2.04 -29.41
CA GLY A 182 1.72 2.52 -30.70
C GLY A 182 3.14 2.05 -31.08
N SER A 183 3.33 1.85 -32.38
CA SER A 183 4.46 1.22 -33.10
C SER A 183 5.71 2.10 -33.31
N GLY A 184 5.94 3.11 -32.46
CA GLY A 184 6.87 4.21 -32.73
C GLY A 184 8.28 4.12 -32.11
N LEU A 185 8.74 2.96 -31.65
CA LEU A 185 9.97 2.87 -30.84
C LEU A 185 11.16 2.22 -31.59
N GLY A 186 12.18 3.02 -31.91
CA GLY A 186 13.40 2.61 -32.62
C GLY A 186 14.33 1.65 -31.84
N GLN A 187 15.14 0.89 -32.58
CA GLN A 187 15.84 -0.34 -32.16
C GLN A 187 16.97 -0.14 -31.12
N SER A 188 16.87 -0.81 -29.98
CA SER A 188 17.95 -1.02 -28.99
C SER A 188 17.62 -2.26 -28.14
N PRO A 189 18.59 -3.04 -27.64
CA PRO A 189 18.32 -4.31 -26.94
C PRO A 189 17.40 -4.16 -25.72
N THR A 190 17.61 -3.17 -24.85
CA THR A 190 16.72 -2.92 -23.70
C THR A 190 15.33 -2.40 -24.11
N ARG A 191 15.17 -1.82 -25.31
CA ARG A 191 13.88 -1.30 -25.81
C ARG A 191 12.91 -2.39 -26.26
N SER A 192 13.38 -3.54 -26.75
CA SER A 192 12.46 -4.60 -27.24
C SER A 192 11.60 -5.24 -26.14
N LEU A 193 11.94 -5.08 -24.85
CA LEU A 193 11.23 -5.79 -23.76
C LEU A 193 9.92 -5.08 -23.45
N LEU A 194 9.99 -3.75 -23.36
CA LEU A 194 8.84 -2.89 -23.14
C LEU A 194 8.02 -2.72 -24.41
N ARG A 195 8.67 -2.73 -25.58
CA ARG A 195 8.03 -2.75 -26.89
C ARG A 195 7.14 -3.99 -27.07
N ILE A 196 7.52 -5.17 -26.60
CA ILE A 196 6.64 -6.37 -26.68
C ILE A 196 5.45 -6.25 -25.71
N LEU A 197 5.66 -5.75 -24.49
CA LEU A 197 4.57 -5.52 -23.53
C LEU A 197 3.59 -4.42 -23.98
N SER A 198 4.06 -3.46 -24.80
CA SER A 198 3.26 -2.33 -25.29
C SER A 198 2.73 -2.49 -26.73
N GLU A 199 3.43 -3.20 -27.62
CA GLU A 199 3.06 -3.40 -29.03
C GLU A 199 2.38 -4.75 -29.30
N GLN A 200 2.51 -5.77 -28.44
CA GLN A 200 1.66 -6.97 -28.60
C GLN A 200 0.19 -6.59 -28.39
N GLU A 201 -0.12 -5.51 -27.66
CA GLU A 201 -1.46 -4.88 -27.56
C GLU A 201 -1.91 -4.14 -28.84
N SER A 202 -1.59 -4.68 -30.02
CA SER A 202 -2.44 -4.44 -31.19
C SER A 202 -3.86 -4.92 -30.84
N PRO A 203 -4.90 -4.09 -31.02
CA PRO A 203 -6.26 -4.36 -30.55
C PRO A 203 -6.86 -5.67 -31.07
N ASP A 204 -6.30 -6.27 -32.13
CA ASP A 204 -6.87 -7.44 -32.80
C ASP A 204 -6.27 -8.81 -32.41
N THR A 205 -5.09 -8.90 -31.74
CA THR A 205 -4.40 -10.21 -31.59
C THR A 205 -3.87 -10.59 -30.20
N SER A 206 -3.95 -9.74 -29.18
CA SER A 206 -3.40 -10.04 -27.83
C SER A 206 -4.40 -10.04 -26.68
N ALA A 207 -5.70 -10.02 -26.99
CA ALA A 207 -6.75 -9.82 -25.99
C ALA A 207 -6.91 -10.95 -24.94
N THR A 208 -6.12 -12.03 -24.98
CA THR A 208 -6.32 -13.23 -24.17
C THR A 208 -5.18 -13.58 -23.19
N MET A 209 -3.99 -13.01 -23.31
CA MET A 209 -2.86 -13.41 -22.45
C MET A 209 -2.89 -12.71 -21.08
N THR A 210 -2.74 -13.50 -20.02
CA THR A 210 -2.43 -13.01 -18.67
C THR A 210 -1.01 -12.44 -18.58
N SER A 211 -0.70 -11.67 -17.54
CA SER A 211 0.65 -11.13 -17.34
C SER A 211 1.68 -12.25 -17.14
N ALA A 212 1.32 -13.31 -16.41
CA ALA A 212 2.15 -14.50 -16.26
C ALA A 212 2.48 -15.16 -17.62
N GLN A 213 1.49 -15.34 -18.51
CA GLN A 213 1.71 -15.92 -19.83
C GLN A 213 2.57 -15.03 -20.73
N LEU A 214 2.38 -13.71 -20.65
CA LEU A 214 3.16 -12.76 -21.43
C LEU A 214 4.63 -12.75 -20.99
N ILE A 215 4.90 -12.78 -19.69
CA ILE A 215 6.26 -12.86 -19.15
C ILE A 215 6.90 -14.22 -19.52
N ASP A 216 6.17 -15.33 -19.39
CA ASP A 216 6.64 -16.66 -19.80
C ASP A 216 7.02 -16.69 -21.29
N LYS A 217 6.15 -16.17 -22.16
CA LYS A 217 6.40 -16.06 -23.61
C LYS A 217 7.66 -15.25 -23.89
N VAL A 218 7.83 -14.09 -23.26
CA VAL A 218 9.05 -13.27 -23.40
C VAL A 218 10.29 -14.04 -22.96
N LEU A 219 10.24 -14.73 -21.82
CA LEU A 219 11.38 -15.52 -21.32
C LEU A 219 11.76 -16.65 -22.29
N ARG A 220 10.78 -17.33 -22.88
CA ARG A 220 11.01 -18.41 -23.84
C ARG A 220 11.49 -17.91 -25.20
N GLU A 221 10.74 -17.01 -25.82
CA GLU A 221 10.99 -16.60 -27.21
C GLU A 221 12.21 -15.70 -27.34
N ARG A 222 12.44 -14.81 -26.36
CA ARG A 222 13.48 -13.80 -26.45
C ARG A 222 14.79 -14.21 -25.81
N PHE A 223 14.70 -14.83 -24.64
CA PHE A 223 15.89 -15.31 -23.92
C PHE A 223 16.22 -16.76 -24.28
N ASN A 224 15.44 -17.38 -25.17
CA ASN A 224 15.61 -18.77 -25.62
C ASN A 224 15.71 -19.76 -24.45
N LEU A 225 14.95 -19.50 -23.38
CA LEU A 225 14.97 -20.32 -22.17
C LEU A 225 14.02 -21.49 -22.30
N LEU A 226 14.53 -22.69 -22.03
CA LEU A 226 13.75 -23.92 -21.97
C LEU A 226 12.85 -23.94 -20.72
N PRO A 227 11.69 -24.63 -20.76
CA PRO A 227 10.80 -24.75 -19.61
C PRO A 227 11.51 -25.20 -18.32
N GLU A 228 12.44 -26.14 -18.43
CA GLU A 228 13.22 -26.70 -17.33
C GLU A 228 14.13 -25.63 -16.73
N SER A 229 14.77 -24.82 -17.58
CA SER A 229 15.61 -23.69 -17.15
C SER A 229 14.80 -22.63 -16.42
N LEU A 230 13.54 -22.39 -16.77
CA LEU A 230 12.67 -21.47 -16.02
C LEU A 230 12.41 -21.94 -14.59
N ASP A 231 12.41 -23.25 -14.37
CA ASP A 231 12.14 -23.83 -13.06
C ASP A 231 13.38 -23.73 -12.16
N GLU A 232 14.56 -24.02 -12.71
CA GLU A 232 15.86 -23.80 -12.08
C GLU A 232 16.07 -22.31 -11.74
N LEU A 233 15.80 -21.41 -12.70
CA LEU A 233 15.84 -19.96 -12.49
C LEU A 233 14.80 -19.50 -11.46
N GLY A 234 13.66 -20.19 -11.33
CA GLY A 234 12.68 -19.98 -10.27
C GLY A 234 13.24 -20.22 -8.88
N GLU A 235 14.09 -21.24 -8.73
CA GLU A 235 14.79 -21.51 -7.47
C GLU A 235 15.83 -20.44 -7.15
N LEU A 236 16.61 -20.00 -8.14
CA LEU A 236 17.56 -18.90 -7.99
C LEU A 236 16.85 -17.59 -7.63
N ALA A 237 15.75 -17.28 -8.31
CA ALA A 237 14.93 -16.11 -8.03
C ALA A 237 14.41 -16.13 -6.59
N ALA A 238 13.81 -17.24 -6.14
CA ALA A 238 13.36 -17.39 -4.76
C ALA A 238 14.50 -17.30 -3.73
N ALA A 239 15.67 -17.88 -4.03
CA ALA A 239 16.86 -17.84 -3.15
C ALA A 239 17.46 -16.43 -3.04
N SER A 240 17.37 -15.63 -4.11
CA SER A 240 17.84 -14.25 -4.14
C SER A 240 16.97 -13.28 -3.30
N LEU A 241 15.76 -13.69 -2.90
CA LEU A 241 14.85 -12.87 -2.09
C LEU A 241 15.17 -13.04 -0.61
N SER A 242 15.90 -12.07 -0.07
CA SER A 242 16.26 -12.02 1.35
C SER A 242 15.16 -11.39 2.22
N GLU A 243 15.21 -11.63 3.53
CA GLU A 243 14.29 -11.00 4.50
C GLU A 243 14.46 -9.49 4.59
N ASP A 244 15.66 -9.01 4.29
CA ASP A 244 15.98 -7.60 4.32
C ASP A 244 15.67 -6.89 3.00
N GLY A 245 15.01 -7.57 2.05
CA GLY A 245 14.57 -6.97 0.79
C GLY A 245 15.68 -6.86 -0.26
N ARG A 246 16.88 -7.38 0.01
CA ARG A 246 17.92 -7.54 -1.01
C ARG A 246 17.52 -8.63 -2.01
N THR A 247 17.88 -8.42 -3.26
CA THR A 247 17.53 -9.21 -4.44
C THR A 247 18.76 -9.86 -5.10
N ILE A 248 19.76 -10.20 -4.29
CA ILE A 248 21.07 -10.67 -4.73
C ILE A 248 21.32 -12.10 -4.25
N LEU A 249 22.18 -12.81 -4.97
CA LEU A 249 22.64 -14.15 -4.61
C LEU A 249 24.15 -14.24 -4.86
N PRO A 250 24.97 -14.80 -3.95
CA PRO A 250 26.38 -15.06 -4.25
C PRO A 250 26.52 -15.89 -5.52
N VAL A 251 27.47 -15.53 -6.40
CA VAL A 251 27.73 -16.25 -7.67
C VAL A 251 28.03 -17.72 -7.39
N SER A 252 28.83 -18.01 -6.35
CA SER A 252 29.15 -19.38 -5.94
C SER A 252 27.91 -20.18 -5.56
N GLN A 253 26.98 -19.57 -4.83
CA GLN A 253 25.72 -20.21 -4.44
C GLN A 253 24.81 -20.43 -5.64
N ALA A 254 24.72 -19.47 -6.56
CA ALA A 254 23.92 -19.61 -7.78
C ALA A 254 24.42 -20.76 -8.66
N VAL A 255 25.73 -20.82 -8.89
CA VAL A 255 26.39 -21.89 -9.66
C VAL A 255 26.26 -23.24 -8.96
N ALA A 256 26.35 -23.29 -7.63
CA ALA A 256 26.16 -24.52 -6.86
C ALA A 256 24.72 -25.06 -6.92
N LEU A 257 23.72 -24.16 -6.96
CA LEU A 257 22.32 -24.55 -7.09
C LEU A 257 22.01 -25.04 -8.51
N HIS A 258 22.30 -24.22 -9.52
CA HIS A 258 21.89 -24.47 -10.92
C HIS A 258 22.94 -23.93 -11.90
N PRO A 259 24.03 -24.68 -12.17
CA PRO A 259 25.17 -24.18 -12.95
C PRO A 259 24.79 -23.86 -14.41
N SER A 260 24.00 -24.74 -15.05
CA SER A 260 23.58 -24.59 -16.44
C SER A 260 22.66 -23.38 -16.63
N ALA A 261 21.57 -23.29 -15.86
CA ALA A 261 20.68 -22.14 -15.90
C ALA A 261 21.37 -20.81 -15.52
N THR A 262 22.25 -20.82 -14.51
CA THR A 262 23.00 -19.61 -14.13
C THR A 262 23.86 -19.11 -15.29
N LYS A 263 24.62 -20.02 -15.93
CA LYS A 263 25.47 -19.69 -17.07
C LYS A 263 24.64 -19.16 -18.24
N SER A 264 23.59 -19.88 -18.64
CA SER A 264 22.71 -19.46 -19.74
C SER A 264 22.07 -18.10 -19.48
N ALA A 265 21.58 -17.85 -18.26
CA ALA A 265 20.97 -16.58 -17.91
C ALA A 265 21.95 -15.40 -17.84
N LEU A 266 23.23 -15.65 -17.50
CA LEU A 266 24.30 -14.64 -17.62
C LEU A 266 24.62 -14.34 -19.09
N GLU A 267 24.71 -15.36 -19.94
CA GLU A 267 25.01 -15.21 -21.38
C GLU A 267 23.95 -14.38 -22.11
N VAL A 268 22.67 -14.59 -21.79
CA VAL A 268 21.55 -13.83 -22.39
C VAL A 268 21.26 -12.50 -21.67
N GLY A 269 22.04 -12.17 -20.63
CA GLY A 269 21.93 -10.92 -19.88
C GLY A 269 20.67 -10.78 -19.02
N LEU A 270 20.00 -11.90 -18.69
CA LEU A 270 18.91 -11.95 -17.72
C LEU A 270 19.46 -11.79 -16.29
N LEU A 271 20.61 -12.41 -16.02
CA LEU A 271 21.40 -12.20 -14.81
C LEU A 271 22.59 -11.29 -15.09
N ARG A 272 23.03 -10.56 -14.07
CA ARG A 272 24.28 -9.79 -14.08
C ARG A 272 25.12 -10.14 -12.87
N ALA A 273 26.39 -10.48 -13.11
CA ALA A 273 27.38 -10.73 -12.07
C ALA A 273 28.17 -9.46 -11.75
N ARG A 274 28.35 -9.16 -10.46
CA ARG A 274 29.15 -8.03 -9.98
C ARG A 274 29.66 -8.29 -8.56
N GLN A 275 30.96 -8.08 -8.33
CA GLN A 275 31.58 -8.17 -7.00
C GLN A 275 31.26 -9.49 -6.26
N GLY A 276 31.19 -10.61 -6.98
CA GLY A 276 30.89 -11.93 -6.40
C GLY A 276 29.40 -12.22 -6.15
N TYR A 277 28.50 -11.34 -6.55
CA TYR A 277 27.04 -11.54 -6.48
C TYR A 277 26.40 -11.50 -7.86
N ILE A 278 25.27 -12.17 -8.02
CA ILE A 278 24.36 -12.04 -9.15
C ILE A 278 23.08 -11.32 -8.74
N HIS A 279 22.45 -10.62 -9.68
CA HIS A 279 21.09 -10.11 -9.58
C HIS A 279 20.39 -10.25 -10.94
N PHE A 280 19.06 -10.22 -10.92
CA PHE A 280 18.25 -10.18 -12.13
C PHE A 280 18.27 -8.78 -12.72
N ASN A 281 18.62 -8.68 -14.00
CA ASN A 281 18.61 -7.43 -14.76
C ASN A 281 17.19 -6.98 -15.11
N TRP A 282 16.20 -7.87 -15.01
CA TRP A 282 14.79 -7.57 -15.23
C TRP A 282 13.96 -7.99 -14.03
N ARG A 283 13.55 -7.01 -13.22
CA ARG A 283 12.83 -7.24 -11.97
C ARG A 283 11.53 -8.04 -12.15
N LEU A 284 10.75 -7.73 -13.18
CA LEU A 284 9.49 -8.43 -13.44
C LEU A 284 9.71 -9.92 -13.79
N ALA A 285 10.83 -10.27 -14.42
CA ALA A 285 11.20 -11.68 -14.61
C ALA A 285 11.56 -12.36 -13.30
N GLN A 286 12.31 -11.70 -12.42
CA GLN A 286 12.60 -12.23 -11.08
C GLN A 286 11.31 -12.49 -10.29
N ASP A 287 10.39 -11.52 -10.31
CA ASP A 287 9.08 -11.61 -9.66
C ASP A 287 8.27 -12.80 -10.21
N TYR A 288 8.22 -12.94 -11.54
CA TYR A 288 7.55 -14.07 -12.20
C TYR A 288 8.19 -15.42 -11.82
N LEU A 289 9.51 -15.53 -11.88
CA LEU A 289 10.24 -16.76 -11.60
C LEU A 289 10.08 -17.18 -10.12
N ALA A 290 10.16 -16.22 -9.19
CA ALA A 290 9.91 -16.48 -7.77
C ALA A 290 8.45 -16.85 -7.49
N ALA A 291 7.49 -16.14 -8.12
CA ALA A 291 6.06 -16.45 -8.03
C ALA A 291 5.77 -17.86 -8.57
N ARG A 292 6.38 -18.24 -9.70
CA ARG A 292 6.29 -19.59 -10.30
C ARG A 292 6.81 -20.66 -9.35
N ARG A 293 7.95 -20.41 -8.69
CA ARG A 293 8.50 -21.36 -7.71
C ARG A 293 7.59 -21.55 -6.49
N LEU A 294 6.95 -20.49 -6.01
CA LEU A 294 6.01 -20.54 -4.89
C LEU A 294 4.65 -21.13 -5.28
N ALA A 295 4.16 -20.88 -6.50
CA ALA A 295 2.90 -21.42 -6.99
C ALA A 295 2.89 -22.95 -7.03
N ARG A 296 4.06 -23.56 -7.29
CA ARG A 296 4.25 -25.01 -7.36
C ARG A 296 4.27 -25.72 -6.00
N ASP A 297 4.62 -25.00 -4.93
CA ASP A 297 4.80 -25.59 -3.60
C ASP A 297 3.98 -24.84 -2.54
N ARG A 298 2.75 -25.32 -2.35
CA ARG A 298 1.78 -24.76 -1.40
C ARG A 298 2.25 -24.77 0.05
N ARG A 299 3.22 -25.62 0.40
CA ARG A 299 3.77 -25.68 1.77
C ARG A 299 4.62 -24.45 2.09
N ARG A 300 5.09 -23.74 1.06
CA ARG A 300 5.85 -22.49 1.19
C ARG A 300 4.97 -21.26 1.31
N TRP A 301 3.64 -21.39 1.27
CA TRP A 301 2.73 -20.26 1.41
C TRP A 301 2.70 -19.81 2.87
N SER A 302 3.58 -18.87 3.18
CA SER A 302 3.80 -18.34 4.52
C SER A 302 3.90 -16.81 4.47
N GLN A 303 3.62 -16.15 5.60
CA GLN A 303 3.82 -14.71 5.74
C GLN A 303 5.25 -14.29 5.35
N LEU A 304 6.25 -15.11 5.69
CA LEU A 304 7.64 -14.86 5.36
C LEU A 304 7.89 -14.90 3.85
N SER A 305 7.38 -15.93 3.17
CA SER A 305 7.53 -16.06 1.72
C SER A 305 6.80 -14.96 0.96
N PHE A 306 5.59 -14.58 1.38
CA PHE A 306 4.88 -13.44 0.79
C PHE A 306 5.59 -12.12 1.04
N SER A 307 6.10 -11.90 2.25
CA SER A 307 6.89 -10.72 2.59
C SER A 307 8.14 -10.61 1.72
N ARG A 308 8.90 -11.71 1.55
CA ARG A 308 10.08 -11.74 0.65
C ARG A 308 9.70 -11.50 -0.81
N LEU A 309 8.64 -12.14 -1.29
CA LEU A 309 8.17 -12.01 -2.68
C LEU A 309 7.73 -10.57 -3.01
N THR A 310 7.12 -9.87 -2.05
CA THR A 310 6.52 -8.54 -2.23
C THR A 310 7.40 -7.39 -1.71
N HIS A 311 8.64 -7.68 -1.31
CA HIS A 311 9.53 -6.72 -0.63
C HIS A 311 8.89 -6.03 0.56
N ARG A 312 8.43 -6.84 1.52
CA ARG A 312 7.73 -6.41 2.74
C ARG A 312 6.44 -5.63 2.42
N GLY A 313 5.77 -6.01 1.34
CA GLY A 313 4.55 -5.38 0.86
C GLY A 313 4.75 -4.03 0.18
N SER A 314 5.95 -3.77 -0.35
CA SER A 314 6.22 -2.60 -1.19
C SER A 314 5.55 -2.71 -2.57
N HIS A 315 5.31 -3.93 -3.06
CA HIS A 315 4.56 -4.18 -4.30
C HIS A 315 3.85 -5.54 -4.28
N PHE A 316 2.65 -5.63 -4.87
CA PHE A 316 1.82 -6.85 -4.82
C PHE A 316 1.67 -7.58 -6.16
N GLU A 317 2.30 -7.07 -7.23
CA GLU A 317 2.29 -7.69 -8.57
C GLU A 317 2.66 -9.19 -8.57
N PRO A 318 3.69 -9.64 -7.84
CA PRO A 318 4.07 -11.05 -7.87
C PRO A 318 2.97 -11.98 -7.34
N LEU A 319 2.08 -11.50 -6.47
CA LEU A 319 0.96 -12.28 -5.96
C LEU A 319 -0.16 -12.41 -7.00
N ALA A 320 -0.39 -11.37 -7.79
CA ALA A 320 -1.29 -11.44 -8.94
C ALA A 320 -0.75 -12.45 -9.98
N ILE A 321 0.54 -12.37 -10.31
CA ILE A 321 1.22 -13.33 -11.20
C ILE A 321 1.12 -14.75 -10.62
N MET A 322 1.41 -14.94 -9.32
CA MET A 322 1.32 -16.23 -8.66
C MET A 322 -0.09 -16.84 -8.75
N ARG A 323 -1.14 -16.02 -8.60
CA ARG A 323 -2.54 -16.45 -8.78
C ARG A 323 -2.81 -16.90 -10.22
N GLU A 324 -2.34 -16.15 -11.21
CA GLU A 324 -2.49 -16.49 -12.63
C GLU A 324 -1.83 -17.83 -12.99
N LEU A 325 -0.75 -18.19 -12.31
CA LEU A 325 -0.04 -19.46 -12.50
C LEU A 325 -0.76 -20.69 -11.90
N LEU A 326 -1.81 -20.50 -11.09
CA LEU A 326 -2.55 -21.60 -10.49
C LEU A 326 -3.64 -22.11 -11.43
N ALA A 327 -3.67 -23.43 -11.62
CA ALA A 327 -4.54 -24.10 -12.58
C ALA A 327 -6.03 -24.05 -12.18
N THR A 328 -6.33 -24.21 -10.88
CA THR A 328 -7.71 -24.36 -10.41
C THR A 328 -8.19 -23.16 -9.61
N LYS A 329 -9.48 -22.88 -9.71
CA LYS A 329 -10.19 -21.87 -8.90
C LYS A 329 -9.96 -22.07 -7.39
N GLY A 330 -10.06 -23.30 -6.90
CA GLY A 330 -9.86 -23.61 -5.47
C GLY A 330 -8.44 -23.33 -4.96
N GLN A 331 -7.41 -23.56 -5.79
CA GLN A 331 -6.04 -23.18 -5.44
C GLN A 331 -5.89 -21.67 -5.32
N ARG A 332 -6.52 -20.90 -6.22
CA ARG A 332 -6.50 -19.43 -6.17
C ARG A 332 -7.23 -18.89 -4.96
N ASP A 333 -8.39 -19.45 -4.63
CA ASP A 333 -9.13 -19.08 -3.43
C ASP A 333 -8.29 -19.29 -2.17
N GLN A 334 -7.61 -20.43 -2.09
CA GLN A 334 -6.74 -20.73 -0.97
C GLN A 334 -5.50 -19.83 -0.92
N LEU A 335 -4.90 -19.49 -2.06
CA LEU A 335 -3.80 -18.53 -2.11
C LEU A 335 -4.27 -17.19 -1.55
N LEU A 336 -5.39 -16.68 -2.04
CA LEU A 336 -5.92 -15.38 -1.63
C LEU A 336 -6.29 -15.35 -0.14
N ARG A 337 -6.83 -16.44 0.43
CA ARG A 337 -7.06 -16.56 1.88
C ARG A 337 -5.76 -16.52 2.67
N ARG A 338 -4.71 -17.22 2.23
CA ARG A 338 -3.39 -17.17 2.88
C ARG A 338 -2.72 -15.80 2.75
N VAL A 339 -2.90 -15.13 1.61
CA VAL A 339 -2.43 -13.76 1.42
C VAL A 339 -3.23 -12.81 2.31
N PHE A 340 -4.53 -13.03 2.50
CA PHE A 340 -5.37 -12.22 3.38
C PHE A 340 -4.91 -12.32 4.85
N ASP A 341 -4.59 -13.52 5.34
CA ASP A 341 -4.01 -13.75 6.67
C ASP A 341 -2.72 -12.96 6.92
N TRP A 342 -2.00 -12.63 5.84
CA TRP A 342 -0.77 -11.86 5.90
C TRP A 342 -1.02 -10.35 5.70
N ASN A 343 -1.80 -9.99 4.67
CA ASN A 343 -2.03 -8.62 4.25
C ASN A 343 -3.31 -8.51 3.39
N TYR A 344 -4.39 -8.03 3.97
CA TYR A 344 -5.69 -7.87 3.29
C TYR A 344 -5.63 -6.99 2.03
N ARG A 345 -4.79 -5.94 2.02
CA ARG A 345 -4.59 -5.07 0.84
C ARG A 345 -3.95 -5.86 -0.30
N ALA A 346 -2.98 -6.70 0.01
CA ALA A 346 -2.34 -7.56 -0.98
C ALA A 346 -3.32 -8.59 -1.57
N ALA A 347 -4.18 -9.17 -0.73
CA ALA A 347 -5.20 -10.12 -1.17
C ALA A 347 -6.20 -9.46 -2.12
N ALA A 348 -6.73 -8.30 -1.74
CA ALA A 348 -7.61 -7.51 -2.59
C ALA A 348 -6.91 -7.08 -3.89
N TYR A 349 -5.68 -6.56 -3.83
CA TYR A 349 -4.91 -6.21 -5.02
C TYR A 349 -4.74 -7.41 -5.98
N ALA A 350 -4.41 -8.59 -5.43
CA ALA A 350 -4.22 -9.81 -6.21
C ALA A 350 -5.52 -10.30 -6.89
N THR A 351 -6.69 -9.75 -6.55
CA THR A 351 -7.94 -9.99 -7.29
C THR A 351 -8.00 -9.28 -8.65
N ARG A 352 -7.15 -8.26 -8.88
CA ARG A 352 -7.14 -7.49 -10.13
C ARG A 352 -7.12 -8.42 -11.33
N ARG A 353 -8.01 -8.19 -12.30
CA ARG A 353 -8.03 -8.95 -13.55
C ARG A 353 -7.13 -8.25 -14.58
N GLN A 354 -6.17 -8.98 -15.14
CA GLN A 354 -5.41 -8.56 -16.31
C GLN A 354 -5.84 -9.41 -17.50
N GLY A 355 -6.34 -8.77 -18.56
CA GLY A 355 -6.91 -9.43 -19.74
C GLY A 355 -8.43 -9.62 -19.66
N ARG A 356 -9.04 -10.03 -20.78
CA ARG A 356 -10.50 -10.27 -20.89
C ARG A 356 -10.93 -11.66 -20.45
N GLU A 357 -10.01 -12.62 -20.28
CA GLU A 357 -10.37 -14.00 -19.98
C GLU A 357 -10.68 -14.27 -18.49
N SER A 358 -11.81 -14.96 -18.29
CA SER A 358 -12.37 -15.43 -17.02
C SER A 358 -11.62 -16.62 -16.39
N GLY A 359 -10.66 -17.21 -17.11
CA GLY A 359 -10.01 -18.47 -16.73
C GLY A 359 -9.05 -18.38 -15.55
N SER A 360 -8.52 -17.20 -15.22
CA SER A 360 -7.57 -16.96 -14.11
C SER A 360 -8.21 -16.39 -12.82
N ALA A 361 -9.53 -16.18 -12.83
CA ALA A 361 -10.25 -15.57 -11.71
C ALA A 361 -10.35 -16.51 -10.50
N ALA A 362 -10.49 -15.92 -9.32
CA ALA A 362 -10.89 -16.62 -8.11
C ALA A 362 -12.42 -16.80 -8.07
N SER A 363 -12.98 -17.34 -6.99
CA SER A 363 -14.43 -17.27 -6.77
C SER A 363 -14.91 -15.82 -6.73
N ARG A 364 -16.06 -15.58 -7.38
CA ARG A 364 -16.70 -14.26 -7.33
C ARG A 364 -17.03 -13.90 -5.89
N GLU A 365 -17.44 -14.89 -5.10
CA GLU A 365 -17.67 -14.77 -3.67
C GLU A 365 -16.42 -14.26 -2.95
N LEU A 366 -15.26 -14.92 -3.09
CA LEU A 366 -14.04 -14.48 -2.42
C LEU A 366 -13.53 -13.14 -2.94
N GLU A 367 -13.57 -12.91 -4.25
CA GLU A 367 -13.21 -11.60 -4.84
C GLU A 367 -14.08 -10.49 -4.24
N ALA A 368 -15.39 -10.71 -4.17
CA ALA A 368 -16.33 -9.76 -3.59
C ALA A 368 -16.02 -9.46 -2.14
N VAL A 369 -15.78 -10.50 -1.34
CA VAL A 369 -15.44 -10.37 0.09
C VAL A 369 -14.15 -9.58 0.28
N LEU A 370 -13.07 -9.93 -0.43
CA LEU A 370 -11.78 -9.25 -0.27
C LEU A 370 -11.85 -7.77 -0.67
N ILE A 371 -12.58 -7.46 -1.75
CA ILE A 371 -12.78 -6.08 -2.20
C ILE A 371 -13.70 -5.32 -1.22
N ALA A 372 -14.76 -5.94 -0.71
CA ALA A 372 -15.64 -5.34 0.30
C ALA A 372 -14.91 -5.01 1.59
N MET A 373 -14.09 -5.93 2.08
CA MET A 373 -13.30 -5.73 3.29
C MET A 373 -12.27 -4.61 3.11
N LEU A 374 -11.68 -4.48 1.91
CA LEU A 374 -10.83 -3.32 1.58
C LEU A 374 -11.64 -2.03 1.50
N ALA A 375 -12.82 -2.05 0.87
CA ALA A 375 -13.69 -0.88 0.74
C ALA A 375 -14.18 -0.36 2.12
N GLN A 376 -14.49 -1.24 3.06
CA GLN A 376 -14.81 -0.84 4.43
C GLN A 376 -13.67 -0.06 5.09
N ARG A 377 -12.41 -0.40 4.78
CA ARG A 377 -11.24 0.30 5.29
C ARG A 377 -11.00 1.66 4.65
N VAL A 378 -11.75 2.05 3.62
CA VAL A 378 -11.76 3.44 3.12
C VAL A 378 -12.43 4.38 4.14
N HIS A 379 -13.29 3.85 5.01
CA HIS A 379 -13.94 4.56 6.11
C HIS A 379 -13.26 4.26 7.45
N ASP A 380 -11.96 3.98 7.44
CA ASP A 380 -11.20 3.77 8.67
C ASP A 380 -11.01 5.10 9.40
N GLU A 381 -11.01 5.08 10.73
CA GLU A 381 -10.95 6.28 11.57
C GLU A 381 -9.61 7.01 11.47
N PHE A 382 -8.56 6.39 10.93
CA PHE A 382 -7.26 7.02 10.75
C PHE A 382 -6.95 7.26 9.28
N GLU A 383 -6.56 8.49 8.95
CA GLU A 383 -6.38 8.99 7.59
C GLU A 383 -5.43 8.07 6.80
N SER A 384 -4.28 7.75 7.38
CA SER A 384 -3.26 6.91 6.73
C SER A 384 -3.75 5.51 6.34
N THR A 385 -4.72 4.95 7.09
CA THR A 385 -5.31 3.63 6.79
C THR A 385 -6.37 3.76 5.71
N ALA A 386 -7.23 4.78 5.82
CA ALA A 386 -8.26 5.13 4.84
C ALA A 386 -7.67 5.42 3.45
N GLU A 387 -6.67 6.30 3.39
CA GLU A 387 -5.97 6.64 2.15
C GLU A 387 -5.31 5.42 1.51
N SER A 388 -4.66 4.58 2.33
CA SER A 388 -3.98 3.41 1.81
C SER A 388 -4.95 2.36 1.28
N ALA A 389 -6.10 2.18 1.93
CA ALA A 389 -7.18 1.34 1.45
C ALA A 389 -7.74 1.88 0.12
N LEU A 390 -8.01 3.18 0.05
CA LEU A 390 -8.51 3.86 -1.15
C LEU A 390 -7.53 3.75 -2.32
N SER A 391 -6.24 3.98 -2.09
CA SER A 391 -5.19 3.83 -3.10
C SER A 391 -5.13 2.40 -3.62
N THR A 392 -5.20 1.41 -2.74
CA THR A 392 -5.22 -0.01 -3.12
C THR A 392 -6.49 -0.34 -3.93
N LEU A 393 -7.64 0.18 -3.52
CA LEU A 393 -8.93 -0.05 -4.20
C LEU A 393 -8.90 0.50 -5.63
N LYS A 394 -8.36 1.72 -5.81
CA LYS A 394 -8.11 2.32 -7.13
C LYS A 394 -7.14 1.48 -7.97
N ALA A 395 -6.04 1.02 -7.37
CA ALA A 395 -5.03 0.22 -8.07
C ALA A 395 -5.52 -1.17 -8.50
N THR A 396 -6.54 -1.70 -7.83
CA THR A 396 -7.15 -3.01 -8.17
C THR A 396 -7.89 -2.96 -9.51
N SER A 397 -8.32 -1.79 -9.99
CA SER A 397 -8.98 -1.61 -11.30
C SER A 397 -10.18 -2.56 -11.55
N HIS A 398 -10.87 -2.98 -10.49
CA HIS A 398 -11.96 -3.95 -10.54
C HIS A 398 -13.33 -3.25 -10.60
N PRO A 399 -14.30 -3.70 -11.41
CA PRO A 399 -15.62 -3.06 -11.51
C PRO A 399 -16.35 -2.93 -10.16
N LEU A 400 -16.37 -4.01 -9.35
CA LEU A 400 -16.92 -3.96 -8.00
C LEU A 400 -16.20 -2.95 -7.11
N ALA A 401 -14.87 -2.83 -7.20
CA ALA A 401 -14.10 -1.88 -6.40
C ALA A 401 -14.53 -0.43 -6.68
N GLN A 402 -14.77 -0.10 -7.95
CA GLN A 402 -15.27 1.23 -8.35
C GLN A 402 -16.69 1.49 -7.84
N ARG A 403 -17.55 0.48 -7.83
CA ARG A 403 -18.91 0.60 -7.27
C ARG A 403 -18.87 0.82 -5.77
N LEU A 404 -18.13 -0.01 -5.03
CA LEU A 404 -18.02 0.12 -3.58
C LEU A 404 -17.35 1.43 -3.14
N GLN A 405 -16.40 1.94 -3.93
CA GLN A 405 -15.80 3.27 -3.69
C GLN A 405 -16.84 4.40 -3.77
N ARG A 406 -17.88 4.25 -4.60
CA ARG A 406 -18.92 5.27 -4.80
C ARG A 406 -20.13 5.08 -3.88
N ALA A 407 -20.22 3.96 -3.19
CA ALA A 407 -21.34 3.66 -2.32
C ALA A 407 -21.32 4.62 -1.11
N ALA A 408 -22.41 5.33 -0.89
CA ALA A 408 -22.53 6.31 0.17
C ALA A 408 -22.80 5.69 1.55
N ASN A 409 -23.29 4.45 1.58
CA ASN A 409 -23.71 3.77 2.80
C ASN A 409 -23.62 2.23 2.67
N MET A 410 -23.79 1.53 3.79
CA MET A 410 -23.69 0.06 3.85
C MET A 410 -24.73 -0.64 2.97
N LYS A 411 -25.92 -0.05 2.76
CA LYS A 411 -26.95 -0.63 1.92
C LYS A 411 -26.52 -0.64 0.45
N GLU A 412 -26.01 0.48 -0.07
CA GLU A 412 -25.47 0.55 -1.43
C GLU A 412 -24.26 -0.37 -1.63
N GLN A 413 -23.43 -0.56 -0.58
CA GLN A 413 -22.36 -1.55 -0.62
C GLN A 413 -22.92 -2.97 -0.75
N GLN A 414 -23.96 -3.31 0.01
CA GLN A 414 -24.64 -4.60 -0.06
C GLN A 414 -25.28 -4.83 -1.44
N ASP A 415 -26.02 -3.85 -1.96
CA ASP A 415 -26.63 -3.93 -3.29
C ASP A 415 -25.56 -4.17 -4.38
N ALA A 416 -24.41 -3.51 -4.29
CA ALA A 416 -23.30 -3.73 -5.22
C ALA A 416 -22.67 -5.13 -5.13
N LEU A 417 -22.66 -5.73 -3.94
CA LEU A 417 -22.18 -7.10 -3.72
C LEU A 417 -23.17 -8.12 -4.28
N ASP A 418 -24.45 -7.95 -3.99
CA ASP A 418 -25.51 -8.86 -4.44
C ASP A 418 -25.63 -8.86 -5.97
N ASP A 419 -25.51 -7.69 -6.61
CA ASP A 419 -25.45 -7.59 -8.07
C ASP A 419 -24.23 -8.29 -8.69
N TYR A 420 -23.07 -8.25 -8.01
CA TYR A 420 -21.83 -8.80 -8.53
C TYR A 420 -21.74 -10.32 -8.37
N VAL A 421 -22.11 -10.82 -7.18
CA VAL A 421 -22.05 -12.24 -6.86
C VAL A 421 -23.26 -12.97 -7.43
N GLY A 422 -24.44 -12.36 -7.38
CA GLY A 422 -25.72 -13.02 -7.65
C GLY A 422 -26.09 -14.02 -6.56
N PRO A 423 -27.14 -14.85 -6.79
CA PRO A 423 -27.50 -15.93 -5.89
C PRO A 423 -26.33 -16.92 -5.74
N SER A 424 -25.77 -17.03 -4.55
CA SER A 424 -24.70 -17.99 -4.26
C SER A 424 -25.25 -19.14 -3.41
N PRO A 425 -25.02 -20.42 -3.80
CA PRO A 425 -25.35 -21.57 -2.96
C PRO A 425 -24.34 -21.79 -1.82
N SER A 426 -23.34 -20.91 -1.69
CA SER A 426 -22.21 -21.09 -0.81
C SER A 426 -22.52 -20.69 0.63
N GLU A 427 -22.66 -21.67 1.51
CA GLU A 427 -22.96 -21.47 2.94
C GLU A 427 -21.99 -20.51 3.62
N TRP A 428 -20.68 -20.60 3.34
CA TRP A 428 -19.68 -19.71 3.96
C TRP A 428 -19.87 -18.24 3.55
N TYR A 429 -20.33 -17.99 2.32
CA TYR A 429 -20.56 -16.64 1.82
C TYR A 429 -21.83 -16.06 2.44
N SER A 430 -22.91 -16.87 2.51
CA SER A 430 -24.13 -16.49 3.22
C SER A 430 -23.86 -16.19 4.70
N ARG A 431 -23.05 -17.03 5.38
CA ARG A 431 -22.62 -16.77 6.76
C ARG A 431 -21.82 -15.48 6.89
N TRP A 432 -20.90 -15.21 5.96
CA TRP A 432 -20.14 -13.96 5.94
C TRP A 432 -21.07 -12.74 5.76
N GLN A 433 -22.03 -12.81 4.85
CA GLN A 433 -23.02 -11.74 4.65
C GLN A 433 -23.82 -11.49 5.93
N GLN A 434 -24.28 -12.55 6.62
CA GLN A 434 -24.98 -12.42 7.91
C GLN A 434 -24.14 -11.70 8.97
N VAL A 435 -22.86 -12.05 9.09
CA VAL A 435 -21.93 -11.40 10.02
C VAL A 435 -21.77 -9.91 9.68
N VAL A 436 -21.46 -9.58 8.42
CA VAL A 436 -21.11 -8.21 8.02
C VAL A 436 -22.31 -7.26 7.99
N THR A 437 -23.49 -7.76 7.62
CA THR A 437 -24.73 -6.94 7.59
C THR A 437 -25.32 -6.72 8.98
N GLY A 438 -24.82 -7.40 10.01
CA GLY A 438 -25.31 -7.25 11.37
C GLY A 438 -26.78 -7.58 11.50
N SER A 439 -27.22 -8.68 10.84
CA SER A 439 -28.59 -9.17 11.00
C SER A 439 -28.93 -9.20 12.50
N PRO A 440 -30.09 -8.67 12.94
CA PRO A 440 -30.50 -8.66 14.36
C PRO A 440 -30.45 -10.04 15.03
N ALA A 441 -30.35 -11.10 14.23
CA ALA A 441 -30.20 -12.47 14.66
C ALA A 441 -28.80 -12.86 15.17
N VAL A 442 -27.73 -12.08 14.91
CA VAL A 442 -26.38 -12.43 15.39
C VAL A 442 -26.11 -11.71 16.71
N ALA A 443 -26.09 -12.44 17.82
CA ALA A 443 -25.80 -11.87 19.12
C ALA A 443 -24.32 -11.46 19.23
N HIS A 444 -24.00 -10.50 20.11
CA HIS A 444 -22.61 -10.14 20.39
C HIS A 444 -21.79 -11.34 20.86
N ASP A 445 -22.38 -12.24 21.64
CA ASP A 445 -21.72 -13.46 22.12
C ASP A 445 -21.34 -14.39 20.96
N ASP A 446 -22.20 -14.49 19.93
CA ASP A 446 -21.89 -15.26 18.71
C ASP A 446 -20.72 -14.63 17.96
N LEU A 447 -20.70 -13.30 17.80
CA LEU A 447 -19.60 -12.60 17.15
C LEU A 447 -18.28 -12.76 17.92
N VAL A 448 -18.33 -12.77 19.25
CA VAL A 448 -17.17 -13.02 20.10
C VAL A 448 -16.65 -14.44 19.89
N ALA A 449 -17.53 -15.43 19.82
CA ALA A 449 -17.16 -16.81 19.50
C ALA A 449 -16.54 -16.95 18.10
N GLU A 450 -17.04 -16.19 17.11
CA GLU A 450 -16.48 -16.18 15.75
C GLU A 450 -15.04 -15.65 15.69
N LEU A 451 -14.53 -14.93 16.70
CA LEU A 451 -13.14 -14.47 16.71
C LEU A 451 -12.12 -15.63 16.75
N GLU A 452 -12.53 -16.78 17.29
CA GLU A 452 -11.73 -18.01 17.32
C GLU A 452 -11.85 -18.85 16.03
N ASN A 453 -12.69 -18.42 15.08
CA ASN A 453 -12.88 -19.15 13.84
C ASN A 453 -11.57 -19.24 13.04
N ARG A 454 -11.31 -20.44 12.51
CA ARG A 454 -10.14 -20.75 11.66
C ARG A 454 -10.22 -20.08 10.30
N ASP A 455 -11.43 -19.78 9.81
CA ASP A 455 -11.61 -18.92 8.66
C ASP A 455 -11.38 -17.47 9.06
N SER A 456 -10.17 -16.96 8.75
CA SER A 456 -9.79 -15.61 9.09
C SER A 456 -10.66 -14.52 8.48
N ILE A 457 -11.32 -14.79 7.35
CA ILE A 457 -12.21 -13.81 6.74
C ILE A 457 -13.44 -13.62 7.62
N LEU A 458 -14.08 -14.71 8.06
CA LEU A 458 -15.22 -14.66 8.97
C LEU A 458 -14.83 -14.04 10.31
N ALA A 459 -13.75 -14.51 10.92
CA ALA A 459 -13.31 -14.02 12.22
C ALA A 459 -12.89 -12.54 12.20
N TRP A 460 -12.23 -12.08 11.13
CA TRP A 460 -11.89 -10.67 10.98
C TRP A 460 -13.12 -9.81 10.69
N SER A 461 -14.07 -10.31 9.91
CA SER A 461 -15.36 -9.66 9.72
C SER A 461 -16.11 -9.50 11.05
N ALA A 462 -16.15 -10.54 11.89
CA ALA A 462 -16.76 -10.47 13.22
C ALA A 462 -16.05 -9.43 14.11
N SER A 463 -14.71 -9.41 14.12
CA SER A 463 -13.92 -8.40 14.84
C SER A 463 -14.26 -6.97 14.37
N ASN A 464 -14.36 -6.73 13.06
CA ASN A 464 -14.72 -5.43 12.50
C ASN A 464 -16.17 -5.01 12.79
N VAL A 465 -17.08 -5.98 12.89
CA VAL A 465 -18.48 -5.71 13.26
C VAL A 465 -18.56 -5.34 14.73
N LEU A 466 -17.89 -6.12 15.60
CA LEU A 466 -17.80 -5.82 17.03
C LEU A 466 -17.18 -4.44 17.27
N SER A 467 -16.08 -4.12 16.61
CA SER A 467 -15.43 -2.82 16.75
C SER A 467 -16.30 -1.66 16.31
N ARG A 468 -17.26 -1.84 15.40
CA ARG A 468 -18.20 -0.75 15.01
C ARG A 468 -19.50 -0.74 15.80
N SER A 469 -19.69 -1.70 16.70
CA SER A 469 -20.92 -1.87 17.47
C SER A 469 -20.79 -1.31 18.89
N LYS A 470 -21.92 -1.01 19.52
CA LYS A 470 -21.97 -0.70 20.96
C LYS A 470 -21.85 -2.01 21.75
N VAL A 471 -20.63 -2.38 22.13
CA VAL A 471 -20.35 -3.64 22.84
C VAL A 471 -20.91 -3.58 24.28
N PRO A 472 -21.83 -4.51 24.66
CA PRO A 472 -22.37 -4.56 26.01
C PRO A 472 -21.31 -5.00 27.04
N PRO A 473 -21.51 -4.73 28.35
CA PRO A 473 -20.51 -5.05 29.37
C PRO A 473 -20.08 -6.52 29.40
N GLN A 474 -21.01 -7.44 29.22
CA GLN A 474 -20.75 -8.89 29.20
C GLN A 474 -19.83 -9.29 28.04
N ALA A 475 -20.18 -8.87 26.81
CA ALA A 475 -19.34 -9.12 25.64
C ALA A 475 -17.96 -8.45 25.76
N CYS A 476 -17.88 -7.26 26.38
CA CYS A 476 -16.59 -6.63 26.68
C CYS A 476 -15.73 -7.50 27.61
N GLY A 477 -16.30 -8.09 28.65
CA GLY A 477 -15.59 -9.03 29.53
C GLY A 477 -15.09 -10.28 28.79
N ALA A 478 -15.91 -10.82 27.87
CA ALA A 478 -15.51 -11.94 27.02
C ALA A 478 -14.38 -11.56 26.05
N LEU A 479 -14.42 -10.36 25.46
CA LEU A 479 -13.33 -9.83 24.63
C LEU A 479 -12.03 -9.64 25.43
N ILE A 480 -12.09 -9.11 26.65
CA ILE A 480 -10.92 -9.00 27.53
C ILE A 480 -10.34 -10.39 27.82
N THR A 481 -11.20 -11.37 28.11
CA THR A 481 -10.78 -12.76 28.33
C THR A 481 -10.06 -13.32 27.10
N LEU A 482 -10.63 -13.15 25.90
CA LEU A 482 -9.99 -13.59 24.66
C LEU A 482 -8.70 -12.84 24.34
N ALA A 483 -8.64 -11.53 24.59
CA ALA A 483 -7.42 -10.75 24.45
C ALA A 483 -6.32 -11.28 25.38
N ASN A 484 -6.70 -11.72 26.58
CA ASN A 484 -5.75 -12.17 27.58
C ASN A 484 -5.30 -13.63 27.42
N GLN A 485 -6.23 -14.52 27.07
CA GLN A 485 -6.08 -15.96 27.14
C GLN A 485 -6.27 -16.67 25.79
N GLY A 486 -6.53 -15.92 24.72
CA GLY A 486 -6.71 -16.48 23.38
C GLY A 486 -5.56 -17.39 22.97
N SER A 487 -5.92 -18.59 22.50
CA SER A 487 -4.99 -19.69 22.22
C SER A 487 -3.95 -19.37 21.14
N SER A 488 -4.25 -18.41 20.26
CA SER A 488 -3.35 -17.95 19.21
C SER A 488 -3.14 -16.44 19.27
N PRO A 489 -1.97 -15.93 18.84
CA PRO A 489 -1.76 -14.49 18.68
C PRO A 489 -2.80 -13.83 17.77
N THR A 490 -3.25 -14.53 16.73
CA THR A 490 -4.30 -14.04 15.82
C THR A 490 -5.63 -13.83 16.54
N THR A 491 -6.04 -14.76 17.40
CA THR A 491 -7.25 -14.63 18.24
C THR A 491 -7.13 -13.43 19.19
N ARG A 492 -6.01 -13.32 19.91
CA ARG A 492 -5.78 -12.21 20.85
C ARG A 492 -5.79 -10.87 20.11
N TRP A 493 -5.15 -10.79 18.96
CA TRP A 493 -5.14 -9.58 18.13
C TRP A 493 -6.54 -9.17 17.64
N ARG A 494 -7.38 -10.13 17.22
CA ARG A 494 -8.78 -9.86 16.84
C ARG A 494 -9.61 -9.32 18.00
N ALA A 495 -9.42 -9.87 19.20
CA ALA A 495 -10.09 -9.42 20.41
C ALA A 495 -9.64 -8.01 20.81
N VAL A 496 -8.32 -7.76 20.77
CA VAL A 496 -7.72 -6.44 20.95
C VAL A 496 -8.31 -5.42 19.96
N HIS A 497 -8.44 -5.77 18.68
CA HIS A 497 -9.04 -4.88 17.69
C HIS A 497 -10.53 -4.59 17.99
N ALA A 498 -11.30 -5.60 18.42
CA ALA A 498 -12.70 -5.44 18.78
C ALA A 498 -12.88 -4.52 20.02
N LEU A 499 -11.91 -4.49 20.93
CA LEU A 499 -11.92 -3.60 22.10
C LEU A 499 -11.69 -2.12 21.72
N GLY A 500 -11.17 -1.82 20.53
CA GLY A 500 -10.78 -0.47 20.12
C GLY A 500 -11.89 0.58 20.11
N ARG A 501 -13.17 0.20 20.10
CA ARG A 501 -14.28 1.17 20.24
C ARG A 501 -15.16 0.88 21.45
N THR A 502 -14.55 0.30 22.47
CA THR A 502 -15.19 0.05 23.76
C THR A 502 -14.61 1.01 24.80
N PRO A 503 -15.09 2.27 24.89
CA PRO A 503 -14.51 3.31 25.74
C PRO A 503 -14.81 3.05 27.23
N ARG A 504 -14.10 2.09 27.81
CA ARG A 504 -14.24 1.63 29.18
C ARG A 504 -12.86 1.54 29.85
N PRO A 505 -12.72 1.90 31.13
CA PRO A 505 -11.46 1.76 31.85
C PRO A 505 -10.88 0.33 31.80
N ALA A 506 -11.74 -0.69 31.93
CA ALA A 506 -11.31 -2.09 31.85
C ALA A 506 -10.74 -2.48 30.47
N ALA A 507 -11.25 -1.90 29.38
CA ALA A 507 -10.72 -2.13 28.04
C ALA A 507 -9.35 -1.44 27.87
N ILE A 508 -9.19 -0.20 28.38
CA ILE A 508 -7.91 0.51 28.36
C ILE A 508 -6.84 -0.29 29.11
N GLU A 509 -7.15 -0.80 30.31
CA GLU A 509 -6.17 -1.56 31.10
C GLU A 509 -5.77 -2.86 30.39
N ALA A 510 -6.74 -3.61 29.86
CA ALA A 510 -6.44 -4.82 29.10
C ALA A 510 -5.57 -4.54 27.87
N LEU A 511 -5.87 -3.46 27.12
CA LEU A 511 -5.06 -3.05 25.97
C LEU A 511 -3.65 -2.61 26.39
N ARG A 512 -3.52 -1.86 27.48
CA ARG A 512 -2.22 -1.47 28.03
C ARG A 512 -1.39 -2.69 28.40
N GLU A 513 -1.98 -3.67 29.09
CA GLU A 513 -1.31 -4.92 29.45
C GLU A 513 -0.82 -5.65 28.19
N ARG A 514 -1.66 -5.76 27.15
CA ARG A 514 -1.25 -6.36 25.87
C ARG A 514 -0.14 -5.60 25.17
N LEU A 515 -0.17 -4.28 25.18
CA LEU A 515 0.88 -3.43 24.62
C LEU A 515 2.24 -3.70 25.30
N LEU A 516 2.24 -3.79 26.64
CA LEU A 516 3.43 -3.95 27.45
C LEU A 516 3.98 -5.39 27.42
N GLU A 517 3.11 -6.39 27.47
CA GLU A 517 3.49 -7.75 27.89
C GLU A 517 3.18 -8.84 26.86
N ASP A 518 2.39 -8.59 25.81
CA ASP A 518 2.10 -9.65 24.84
C ASP A 518 3.36 -10.07 24.08
N PRO A 519 3.65 -11.38 23.95
CA PRO A 519 4.83 -11.86 23.24
C PRO A 519 4.75 -11.62 21.73
N ASP A 520 3.55 -11.44 21.17
CA ASP A 520 3.37 -11.20 19.75
C ASP A 520 3.29 -9.70 19.44
N LYS A 521 4.21 -9.25 18.58
CA LYS A 521 4.32 -7.84 18.19
C LYS A 521 3.08 -7.30 17.47
N TRP A 522 2.30 -8.14 16.78
CA TRP A 522 1.08 -7.70 16.10
C TRP A 522 -0.03 -7.44 17.11
N VAL A 523 -0.13 -8.23 18.17
CA VAL A 523 -1.02 -7.95 19.30
C VAL A 523 -0.67 -6.61 19.94
N GLN A 524 0.63 -6.36 20.22
CA GLN A 524 1.09 -5.08 20.77
C GLN A 524 0.74 -3.89 19.86
N ARG A 525 0.96 -4.02 18.55
CA ARG A 525 0.58 -2.99 17.56
C ARG A 525 -0.93 -2.78 17.49
N GLY A 526 -1.71 -3.85 17.55
CA GLY A 526 -3.17 -3.76 17.64
C GLY A 526 -3.60 -2.99 18.88
N ALA A 527 -2.93 -3.24 20.01
CA ALA A 527 -3.29 -2.64 21.29
C ALA A 527 -3.09 -1.13 21.30
N ILE A 528 -1.93 -0.63 20.82
CA ILE A 528 -1.70 0.82 20.74
C ILE A 528 -2.67 1.51 19.78
N ARG A 529 -2.97 0.89 18.63
CA ARG A 529 -3.97 1.42 17.71
C ARG A 529 -5.36 1.47 18.36
N SER A 530 -5.78 0.41 19.02
CA SER A 530 -7.10 0.32 19.65
C SER A 530 -7.23 1.23 20.87
N LEU A 531 -6.15 1.56 21.56
CA LEU A 531 -6.12 2.64 22.54
C LEU A 531 -6.49 3.98 21.88
N LEU A 532 -5.91 4.30 20.73
CA LEU A 532 -6.22 5.55 20.01
C LEU A 532 -7.66 5.55 19.46
N GLU A 533 -8.17 4.40 19.00
CA GLU A 533 -9.58 4.25 18.59
C GLU A 533 -10.54 4.53 19.77
N ILE A 534 -10.18 4.12 21.01
CA ILE A 534 -10.95 4.45 22.21
C ILE A 534 -10.93 5.96 22.47
N GLY A 535 -9.79 6.61 22.23
CA GLY A 535 -9.65 8.06 22.35
C GLY A 535 -10.66 8.82 21.48
N LEU A 536 -10.85 8.41 20.23
CA LEU A 536 -11.77 9.06 19.30
C LEU A 536 -13.23 9.03 19.80
N VAL A 537 -13.71 7.86 20.25
CA VAL A 537 -15.10 7.68 20.70
C VAL A 537 -15.33 7.90 22.21
N GLY A 538 -14.26 8.21 22.95
CA GLY A 538 -14.26 8.31 24.40
C GLY A 538 -14.78 9.65 24.92
N THR A 539 -15.28 9.66 26.15
CA THR A 539 -15.56 10.93 26.87
C THR A 539 -14.25 11.60 27.31
N ALA A 540 -14.31 12.87 27.71
CA ALA A 540 -13.14 13.58 28.26
C ALA A 540 -12.45 12.82 29.42
N SER A 541 -13.22 12.11 30.25
CA SER A 541 -12.65 11.28 31.33
C SER A 541 -11.87 10.08 30.78
N ILE A 542 -12.43 9.37 29.80
CA ILE A 542 -11.78 8.24 29.14
C ILE A 542 -10.49 8.68 28.42
N ARG A 543 -10.55 9.81 27.71
CA ARG A 543 -9.38 10.39 27.04
C ARG A 543 -8.28 10.79 28.01
N ARG A 544 -8.63 11.38 29.16
CA ARG A 544 -7.66 11.67 30.24
C ARG A 544 -6.95 10.40 30.70
N THR A 545 -7.68 9.34 31.02
CA THR A 545 -7.11 8.04 31.41
C THR A 545 -6.20 7.47 30.32
N LEU A 546 -6.57 7.66 29.04
CA LEU A 546 -5.76 7.22 27.92
C LEU A 546 -4.44 8.01 27.81
N VAL A 547 -4.49 9.34 27.96
CA VAL A 547 -3.30 10.20 27.96
C VAL A 547 -2.37 9.81 29.11
N GLU A 548 -2.89 9.63 30.31
CA GLU A 548 -2.13 9.14 31.47
C GLU A 548 -1.48 7.77 31.17
N THR A 549 -2.23 6.87 30.54
CA THR A 549 -1.74 5.54 30.13
C THR A 549 -0.58 5.62 29.13
N LEU A 550 -0.69 6.50 28.13
CA LEU A 550 0.33 6.70 27.10
C LEU A 550 1.55 7.48 27.61
N GLN A 551 1.36 8.30 28.64
CA GLN A 551 2.42 9.10 29.27
C GLN A 551 3.14 8.38 30.42
N ASP A 552 2.58 7.29 30.94
CA ASP A 552 3.25 6.40 31.90
C ASP A 552 4.65 6.01 31.42
N ASP A 553 5.65 6.12 32.30
CA ASP A 553 7.06 5.95 31.95
C ASP A 553 7.35 4.57 31.33
N ARG A 554 6.70 3.52 31.85
CA ARG A 554 6.84 2.15 31.32
C ARG A 554 6.25 2.06 29.92
N THR A 555 5.05 2.60 29.70
CA THR A 555 4.42 2.64 28.36
C THR A 555 5.29 3.40 27.35
N LYS A 556 5.75 4.60 27.71
CA LYS A 556 6.61 5.42 26.85
C LYS A 556 7.90 4.69 26.49
N MET A 557 8.57 4.09 27.48
CA MET A 557 9.79 3.32 27.27
C MET A 557 9.57 2.19 26.25
N VAL A 558 8.52 1.37 26.43
CA VAL A 558 8.22 0.25 25.52
C VAL A 558 7.94 0.73 24.09
N ILE A 559 7.15 1.80 23.93
CA ILE A 559 6.83 2.36 22.61
C ILE A 559 8.10 2.93 21.94
N ALA A 560 8.93 3.67 22.69
CA ALA A 560 10.14 4.31 22.16
C ALA A 560 11.22 3.28 21.77
N GLU A 561 11.39 2.21 22.56
CA GLU A 561 12.35 1.13 22.27
C GLU A 561 11.94 0.29 21.04
N LYS A 562 10.63 0.08 20.85
CA LYS A 562 10.11 -0.74 19.75
C LYS A 562 9.68 0.13 18.57
N ARG A 563 10.56 0.25 17.58
CA ARG A 563 10.32 0.99 16.33
C ARG A 563 8.93 0.76 15.72
N ASP A 564 8.48 -0.49 15.64
CA ASP A 564 7.19 -0.83 15.02
C ASP A 564 5.99 -0.23 15.80
N LEU A 565 6.10 -0.07 17.12
CA LEU A 565 5.05 0.53 17.96
C LEU A 565 5.02 2.05 17.80
N LEU A 566 6.18 2.71 17.80
CA LEU A 566 6.23 4.16 17.55
C LEU A 566 5.70 4.53 16.16
N VAL A 567 6.03 3.73 15.13
CA VAL A 567 5.48 3.92 13.79
C VAL A 567 3.95 3.73 13.78
N GLU A 568 3.44 2.76 14.53
CA GLU A 568 1.99 2.55 14.65
C GLU A 568 1.30 3.70 15.39
N LEU A 569 1.90 4.20 16.48
CA LEU A 569 1.42 5.39 17.21
C LEU A 569 1.26 6.57 16.25
N ILE A 570 2.33 6.94 15.54
CA ILE A 570 2.32 8.02 14.56
C ILE A 570 1.23 7.80 13.51
N ARG A 571 1.17 6.59 12.94
CA ARG A 571 0.24 6.23 11.86
C ARG A 571 -1.23 6.34 12.29
N ALA A 572 -1.52 5.97 13.53
CA ALA A 572 -2.86 5.98 14.12
C ALA A 572 -3.11 7.21 14.99
N SER A 573 -2.35 8.30 14.82
CA SER A 573 -2.58 9.55 15.55
C SER A 573 -3.48 10.52 14.77
N VAL A 574 -3.43 10.52 13.44
CA VAL A 574 -4.20 11.47 12.63
C VAL A 574 -5.57 10.87 12.29
N PRO A 575 -6.67 11.43 12.83
CA PRO A 575 -8.01 10.96 12.49
C PRO A 575 -8.37 11.30 11.04
N SER A 576 -9.28 10.53 10.47
CA SER A 576 -9.85 10.76 9.13
C SER A 576 -10.91 11.87 9.14
N ASP A 577 -11.59 12.07 10.26
CA ASP A 577 -12.56 13.15 10.43
C ASP A 577 -11.83 14.43 10.89
N GLU A 578 -12.15 15.55 10.24
CA GLU A 578 -11.57 16.85 10.56
C GLU A 578 -12.30 17.54 11.72
N ASP A 579 -13.52 17.08 12.06
CA ASP A 579 -14.38 17.66 13.11
C ASP A 579 -14.20 16.96 14.47
N GLU A 580 -13.01 16.41 14.71
CA GLU A 580 -12.67 15.74 15.98
C GLU A 580 -12.49 16.73 17.13
N ASP A 581 -12.68 16.25 18.36
CA ASP A 581 -12.62 17.09 19.55
C ASP A 581 -11.24 17.79 19.67
N PRO A 582 -11.20 19.13 19.66
CA PRO A 582 -9.96 19.88 19.66
C PRO A 582 -9.10 19.59 20.90
N GLN A 583 -9.71 19.37 22.07
CA GLN A 583 -8.98 19.04 23.29
C GLN A 583 -8.29 17.67 23.18
N TRP A 584 -8.93 16.70 22.53
CA TRP A 584 -8.33 15.39 22.28
C TRP A 584 -7.11 15.50 21.35
N LEU A 585 -7.23 16.28 20.27
CA LEU A 585 -6.16 16.50 19.30
C LEU A 585 -4.94 17.18 19.94
N GLU A 586 -5.17 18.20 20.78
CA GLU A 586 -4.11 18.89 21.53
C GLU A 586 -3.41 17.95 22.51
N GLN A 587 -4.18 17.17 23.28
CA GLN A 587 -3.63 16.19 24.22
C GLN A 587 -2.77 15.13 23.51
N LEU A 588 -3.24 14.62 22.37
CA LEU A 588 -2.49 13.65 21.58
C LEU A 588 -1.22 14.26 20.96
N ALA A 589 -1.27 15.51 20.50
CA ALA A 589 -0.09 16.25 20.06
C ALA A 589 0.96 16.36 21.18
N ALA A 590 0.53 16.64 22.42
CA ALA A 590 1.41 16.67 23.57
C ALA A 590 2.03 15.30 23.89
N VAL A 591 1.25 14.20 23.76
CA VAL A 591 1.77 12.83 23.87
C VAL A 591 2.90 12.61 22.85
N LEU A 592 2.68 12.95 21.56
CA LEU A 592 3.70 12.82 20.51
C LEU A 592 4.94 13.69 20.77
N GLY A 593 4.75 14.92 21.29
CA GLY A 593 5.85 15.80 21.70
C GLY A 593 6.74 15.16 22.78
N SER A 594 6.15 14.37 23.69
CA SER A 594 6.92 13.64 24.71
C SER A 594 7.78 12.52 24.12
N PHE A 595 7.34 11.89 23.03
CA PHE A 595 8.14 10.89 22.29
C PHE A 595 9.23 11.57 21.45
N TRP A 596 8.94 12.73 20.86
CA TRP A 596 9.91 13.52 20.11
C TRP A 596 11.14 13.86 20.96
N ALA A 597 10.93 14.26 22.21
CA ALA A 597 12.01 14.61 23.13
C ALA A 597 12.94 13.42 23.46
N ALA A 598 12.41 12.18 23.42
CA ALA A 598 13.15 10.95 23.76
C ALA A 598 13.75 10.24 22.54
N GLU A 599 13.17 10.38 21.36
CA GLU A 599 13.65 9.76 20.12
C GLU A 599 15.05 10.27 19.79
N ARG A 600 15.92 9.45 19.18
CA ARG A 600 17.28 9.86 18.78
C ARG A 600 17.48 9.85 17.27
N ASP A 601 16.65 9.11 16.55
CA ASP A 601 16.66 9.06 15.10
C ASP A 601 16.08 10.36 14.51
N PRO A 602 16.86 11.15 13.75
CA PRO A 602 16.41 12.45 13.25
C PRO A 602 15.17 12.36 12.37
N TYR A 603 15.05 11.30 11.56
CA TYR A 603 13.93 11.11 10.66
C TYR A 603 12.63 10.81 11.42
N ARG A 604 12.72 9.98 12.47
CA ARG A 604 11.56 9.72 13.34
C ARG A 604 11.18 10.95 14.17
N ARG A 605 12.16 11.73 14.65
CA ARG A 605 11.87 13.03 15.28
C ARG A 605 11.10 13.95 14.35
N GLU A 606 11.58 14.15 13.12
CA GLU A 606 10.90 15.00 12.14
C GLU A 606 9.47 14.50 11.85
N THR A 607 9.30 13.17 11.75
CA THR A 607 7.97 12.58 11.55
C THR A 607 7.05 12.85 12.74
N LEU A 608 7.52 12.68 13.97
CA LEU A 608 6.76 12.99 15.19
C LEU A 608 6.36 14.47 15.25
N GLU A 609 7.31 15.37 14.95
CA GLU A 609 7.09 16.81 14.93
C GLU A 609 6.04 17.21 13.89
N ARG A 610 6.16 16.66 12.67
CA ARG A 610 5.20 16.90 11.59
C ARG A 610 3.80 16.40 11.96
N THR A 611 3.69 15.20 12.53
CA THR A 611 2.40 14.64 12.95
C THR A 611 1.79 15.46 14.08
N ALA A 612 2.57 15.85 15.09
CA ALA A 612 2.11 16.72 16.16
C ALA A 612 1.63 18.09 15.62
N GLY A 613 2.38 18.70 14.71
CA GLY A 613 1.97 19.95 14.05
C GLY A 613 0.72 19.81 13.17
N THR A 614 0.47 18.65 12.57
CA THR A 614 -0.81 18.38 11.89
C THR A 614 -1.96 18.32 12.89
N LEU A 615 -1.80 17.65 14.04
CA LEU A 615 -2.83 17.59 15.08
C LEU A 615 -3.14 18.97 15.65
N SER A 616 -2.13 19.80 15.92
CA SER A 616 -2.36 21.17 16.40
C SER A 616 -3.17 22.01 15.40
N ARG A 617 -2.88 21.91 14.10
CA ARG A 617 -3.65 22.61 13.06
C ARG A 617 -5.09 22.12 12.95
N LEU A 618 -5.31 20.81 13.08
CA LEU A 618 -6.67 20.24 13.12
C LEU A 618 -7.42 20.73 14.36
N SER A 619 -6.76 20.76 15.52
CA SER A 619 -7.32 21.30 16.76
C SER A 619 -7.73 22.77 16.62
N GLU A 620 -6.89 23.62 16.03
CA GLU A 620 -7.19 25.03 15.78
C GLU A 620 -8.43 25.16 14.87
N LYS A 621 -8.48 24.40 13.78
CA LYS A 621 -9.60 24.41 12.82
C LYS A 621 -10.91 23.93 13.46
N ALA A 622 -10.87 22.87 14.27
CA ALA A 622 -12.05 22.37 14.98
C ALA A 622 -12.57 23.40 15.99
N ALA A 623 -11.67 24.05 16.75
CA ALA A 623 -12.04 25.11 17.69
C ALA A 623 -12.63 26.35 16.99
N GLU A 624 -12.16 26.72 15.80
CA GLU A 624 -12.75 27.79 14.99
C GLU A 624 -14.18 27.46 14.52
N THR A 625 -14.48 26.18 14.28
CA THR A 625 -15.79 25.73 13.81
C THR A 625 -16.82 25.68 14.96
N GLU A 626 -16.36 25.47 16.20
CA GLU A 626 -17.20 25.49 17.40
C GLU A 626 -17.47 26.91 17.94
N ALA A 627 -16.72 27.92 17.48
CA ALA A 627 -16.92 29.30 17.88
C ALA A 627 -18.24 29.86 17.28
N PRO A 628 -19.18 30.36 18.11
CA PRO A 628 -20.52 30.76 17.69
C PRO A 628 -20.60 32.03 16.83
#